data_AF-A0A7C9EGK9-F1
#
_entry.id   AF-A0A7C9EGK9-F1
#
_cell.length_a   1.000
_cell.length_b   1.000
_cell.length_c   1.000
_cell.angle_alpha   90.00
_cell.angle_beta   90.00
_cell.angle_gamma   90.00
#
_symmetry.space_group_name_H-M   'P 1'
#
loop_
_entity.id
_entity.type
_entity.pdbx_description
1 polymer ?
#
loop_
_entity_poly.entity_id
_entity_poly.type
_entity_poly.pdbx_seq_one_letter_code
_entity_poly.pdbx_strand_id
1 'polypeptide(L)'
;MVIIKELSQVPVPDEDKILQQGAYESLHRDLVVLFRSWEFDPLELRNPYSDNSASVHLWIGREDGIVAVEMLRHVAKRLPWIKCHEVPNGGHLLIHDEKLCQIILRSLLLGENPCFE
;
A
#
# COMPACT_ATOMS: atom_id res chain seq x y z
N MET A 1 -9.82 -10.43 -10.75
CA MET A 1 -9.21 -10.74 -12.07
C MET A 1 -9.33 -9.61 -13.09
N VAL A 2 -10.34 -8.72 -13.03
CA VAL A 2 -10.50 -7.59 -13.98
C VAL A 2 -9.29 -6.63 -13.94
N ILE A 3 -8.93 -6.14 -12.75
CA ILE A 3 -7.79 -5.22 -12.55
C ILE A 3 -6.48 -5.78 -13.12
N ILE A 4 -6.14 -7.06 -12.85
CA ILE A 4 -4.90 -7.67 -13.37
C ILE A 4 -4.90 -7.69 -14.91
N LYS A 5 -6.05 -7.97 -15.53
CA LYS A 5 -6.20 -7.96 -16.99
C LYS A 5 -6.04 -6.56 -17.57
N GLU A 6 -6.54 -5.54 -16.88
CA GLU A 6 -6.39 -4.13 -17.29
C GLU A 6 -4.93 -3.68 -17.16
N LEU A 7 -4.28 -3.99 -16.04
CA LEU A 7 -2.86 -3.68 -15.83
C LEU A 7 -1.97 -4.35 -16.87
N SER A 8 -2.31 -5.56 -17.34
CA SER A 8 -1.55 -6.24 -18.39
C SER A 8 -1.68 -5.58 -19.77
N GLN A 9 -2.62 -4.65 -19.97
CA GLN A 9 -2.74 -3.88 -21.21
C GLN A 9 -1.92 -2.58 -21.19
N VAL A 10 -1.48 -2.14 -20.01
CA VAL A 10 -0.67 -0.94 -19.87
C VAL A 10 0.77 -1.28 -20.22
N PRO A 11 1.39 -0.61 -21.22
CA PRO A 11 2.80 -0.84 -21.53
C PRO A 11 3.66 -0.55 -20.30
N VAL A 12 4.57 -1.47 -19.98
CA VAL A 12 5.52 -1.26 -18.90
C VAL A 12 6.49 -0.16 -19.34
N PRO A 13 6.53 1.00 -18.66
CA PRO A 13 7.47 2.05 -19.01
C PRO A 13 8.90 1.56 -18.76
N ASP A 14 9.82 1.87 -19.68
CA ASP A 14 11.23 1.53 -19.57
C ASP A 14 11.52 0.02 -19.32
N GLU A 15 10.72 -0.87 -19.91
CA GLU A 15 10.86 -2.33 -19.73
C GLU A 15 12.30 -2.84 -19.97
N ASP A 16 12.98 -2.32 -21.00
CA ASP A 16 14.38 -2.66 -21.30
C ASP A 16 15.34 -2.33 -20.14
N LYS A 17 15.05 -1.28 -19.35
CA LYS A 17 15.84 -0.92 -18.17
C LYS A 17 15.52 -1.82 -16.99
N ILE A 18 14.24 -2.16 -16.80
CA ILE A 18 13.80 -3.08 -15.73
C ILE A 18 14.42 -4.46 -15.94
N LEU A 19 14.49 -4.91 -17.18
CA LEU A 19 14.99 -6.23 -17.57
C LEU A 19 16.46 -6.22 -18.00
N GLN A 20 17.22 -5.16 -17.69
CA GLN A 20 18.61 -5.02 -18.13
C GLN A 20 19.51 -6.20 -17.68
N GLN A 21 19.23 -6.79 -16.52
CA GLN A 21 19.95 -7.96 -15.98
C GLN A 21 19.25 -9.30 -16.32
N GLY A 22 18.18 -9.26 -17.14
CA GLY A 22 17.32 -10.39 -17.46
C GLY A 22 16.22 -10.60 -16.41
N ALA A 23 15.10 -11.20 -16.83
CA ALA A 23 13.92 -11.38 -15.97
C ALA A 23 14.20 -12.19 -14.69
N TYR A 24 15.02 -13.25 -14.79
CA TYR A 24 15.36 -14.10 -13.64
C TYR A 24 16.06 -13.30 -12.53
N GLU A 25 17.14 -12.60 -12.87
CA GLU A 25 17.95 -11.85 -11.90
C GLU A 25 17.16 -10.66 -11.34
N SER A 26 16.40 -9.96 -12.19
CA SER A 26 15.59 -8.80 -11.79
C SER A 26 14.55 -9.21 -10.75
N LEU A 27 13.78 -10.28 -11.02
CA LEU A 27 12.78 -10.79 -10.09
C LEU A 27 13.40 -11.27 -8.76
N HIS A 28 14.54 -11.98 -8.81
CA HIS A 28 15.19 -12.45 -7.58
C HIS A 28 15.70 -11.28 -6.73
N ARG A 29 16.25 -10.23 -7.35
CA ARG A 29 16.67 -9.03 -6.64
C ARG A 29 15.51 -8.29 -6.00
N ASP A 30 14.40 -8.16 -6.71
CA ASP A 30 13.19 -7.53 -6.17
C ASP A 30 12.67 -8.31 -4.96
N LEU A 31 12.63 -9.65 -5.04
CA LEU A 31 12.25 -10.50 -3.92
C LEU A 31 13.22 -10.39 -2.74
N VAL A 32 14.53 -10.31 -2.99
CA VAL A 32 15.52 -10.08 -1.95
C VAL A 32 15.29 -8.73 -1.26
N VAL A 33 15.02 -7.66 -2.01
CA VAL A 33 14.72 -6.34 -1.42
C VAL A 33 13.40 -6.36 -0.64
N LEU A 34 12.38 -7.04 -1.15
CA LEU A 34 11.06 -7.11 -0.54
C LEU A 34 11.07 -7.90 0.79
N PHE A 35 11.83 -8.99 0.85
CA PHE A 35 11.81 -9.94 1.98
C PHE A 35 13.07 -9.96 2.84
N ARG A 36 14.10 -9.15 2.53
CA ARG A 36 15.28 -9.05 3.39
C ARG A 36 14.89 -8.47 4.75
N SER A 37 15.71 -8.79 5.75
CA SER A 37 15.72 -8.01 6.98
C SER A 37 16.20 -6.59 6.68
N TRP A 38 15.47 -5.62 7.22
CA TRP A 38 15.83 -4.22 7.21
C TRP A 38 16.53 -3.86 8.52
N GLU A 39 17.45 -2.90 8.47
CA GLU A 39 18.24 -2.45 9.64
C GLU A 39 17.41 -1.59 10.61
N PHE A 40 16.13 -1.33 10.29
CA PHE A 40 15.21 -0.59 11.14
C PHE A 40 13.87 -1.32 11.24
N ASP A 41 13.22 -1.19 12.39
CA ASP A 41 11.84 -1.63 12.60
C ASP A 41 10.89 -0.44 12.34
N PRO A 42 10.00 -0.52 11.33
CA PRO A 42 8.98 0.50 11.10
C PRO A 42 8.11 0.78 12.33
N LEU A 43 7.93 -0.18 13.23
CA LEU A 43 7.14 -0.03 14.46
C LEU A 43 7.84 0.80 15.54
N GLU A 44 9.12 1.16 15.37
CA GLU A 44 9.87 2.03 16.26
C GLU A 44 9.86 3.51 15.82
N LEU A 45 9.16 3.82 14.71
CA LEU A 45 9.05 5.17 14.21
C LEU A 45 8.35 6.10 15.22
N ARG A 46 9.00 7.23 15.51
CA ARG A 46 8.41 8.30 16.31
C ARG A 46 7.56 9.20 15.42
N ASN A 47 6.47 9.74 15.97
CA ASN A 47 5.67 10.73 15.26
C ASN A 47 6.57 11.92 14.87
N PRO A 48 6.77 12.20 13.57
CA PRO A 48 7.61 13.30 13.12
C PRO A 48 6.91 14.66 13.19
N TYR A 49 5.59 14.69 13.43
CA TYR A 49 4.79 15.91 13.42
C TYR A 49 4.60 16.46 14.84
N SER A 50 5.01 17.71 15.06
CA SER A 50 4.61 18.46 16.26
C SER A 50 3.13 18.81 16.20
N ASP A 51 2.44 18.71 17.33
CA ASP A 51 1.07 19.19 17.56
C ASP A 51 -0.02 18.63 16.61
N ASN A 52 0.11 17.38 16.16
CA ASN A 52 -0.85 16.74 15.23
C ASN A 52 -1.12 17.57 13.95
N SER A 53 -0.14 18.38 13.53
CA SER A 53 -0.25 19.25 12.36
C SER A 53 -0.44 18.49 11.05
N ALA A 54 -0.10 17.21 11.02
CA ALA A 54 -0.36 16.31 9.92
C ALA A 54 -0.67 14.90 10.42
N SER A 55 -1.21 14.06 9.54
CA SER A 55 -1.43 12.64 9.79
C SER A 55 -0.98 11.79 8.62
N VAL A 56 -0.43 10.62 8.93
CA VAL A 56 -0.18 9.56 7.94
C VAL A 56 -1.37 8.62 7.96
N HIS A 57 -1.78 8.18 6.78
CA HIS A 57 -2.88 7.25 6.61
C HIS A 57 -2.43 6.03 5.82
N LEU A 58 -2.87 4.84 6.24
CA LEU A 58 -2.61 3.58 5.56
C LEU A 58 -3.95 2.90 5.25
N TRP A 59 -4.17 2.54 3.99
CA TRP A 59 -5.31 1.74 3.56
C TRP A 59 -4.85 0.34 3.18
N ILE A 60 -5.55 -0.68 3.67
CA ILE A 60 -5.32 -2.07 3.27
C ILE A 60 -6.62 -2.76 2.92
N GLY A 61 -6.57 -3.62 1.92
CA GLY A 61 -7.67 -4.53 1.61
C GLY A 61 -7.80 -5.64 2.65
N ARG A 62 -9.01 -5.95 3.10
CA ARG A 62 -9.23 -7.09 4.02
C ARG A 62 -8.98 -8.44 3.36
N GLU A 63 -9.10 -8.51 2.04
CA GLU A 63 -8.86 -9.69 1.21
C GLU A 63 -7.49 -9.63 0.52
N ASP A 64 -6.56 -8.81 1.04
CA ASP A 64 -5.18 -8.81 0.56
C ASP A 64 -4.52 -10.18 0.82
N GLY A 65 -4.15 -10.86 -0.26
CA GLY A 65 -3.52 -12.18 -0.22
C GLY A 65 -2.00 -12.14 -0.05
N ILE A 66 -1.38 -10.96 -0.02
CA ILE A 66 0.07 -10.77 0.15
C ILE A 66 0.36 -10.25 1.56
N VAL A 67 -0.40 -9.24 2.02
CA VAL A 67 -0.19 -8.60 3.31
C VAL A 67 -1.41 -8.80 4.21
N ALA A 68 -1.22 -9.51 5.32
CA ALA A 68 -2.30 -9.80 6.26
C ALA A 68 -2.80 -8.52 6.96
N VAL A 69 -4.13 -8.34 7.03
CA VAL A 69 -4.78 -7.17 7.67
C VAL A 69 -4.42 -7.04 9.16
N GLU A 70 -4.11 -8.15 9.81
CA GLU A 70 -3.62 -8.21 11.19
C GLU A 70 -2.36 -7.37 11.40
N MET A 71 -1.50 -7.28 10.39
CA MET A 71 -0.29 -6.44 10.41
C MET A 71 -0.68 -4.96 10.54
N LEU A 72 -1.66 -4.50 9.76
CA LEU A 72 -2.14 -3.11 9.85
C LEU A 72 -2.75 -2.82 11.22
N ARG A 73 -3.52 -3.75 11.77
CA ARG A 73 -4.08 -3.62 13.14
C ARG A 73 -2.98 -3.54 14.20
N HIS A 74 -1.87 -4.25 14.01
CA HIS A 74 -0.72 -4.16 14.90
C HIS A 74 -0.02 -2.80 14.79
N VAL A 75 0.19 -2.30 13.55
CA VAL A 75 0.72 -0.95 13.28
C VAL A 75 -0.15 0.11 13.97
N ALA A 76 -1.46 0.06 13.80
CA ALA A 76 -2.39 1.02 14.41
C ALA A 76 -2.27 1.08 15.95
N LYS A 77 -2.02 -0.06 16.59
CA LYS A 77 -1.83 -0.15 18.05
C LYS A 77 -0.48 0.42 18.50
N ARG A 78 0.58 0.18 17.73
CA ARG A 78 1.96 0.59 18.06
C ARG A 78 2.24 2.05 17.71
N LEU A 79 1.67 2.53 16.60
CA LEU A 79 1.89 3.84 16.02
C LEU A 79 0.54 4.59 15.92
N PRO A 80 -0.03 5.08 17.03
CA PRO A 80 -1.36 5.69 17.05
C PRO A 80 -1.48 6.98 16.24
N TRP A 81 -0.35 7.57 15.83
CA TRP A 81 -0.29 8.72 14.94
C TRP A 81 -0.51 8.36 13.46
N ILE A 82 -0.53 7.06 13.12
CA ILE A 82 -0.89 6.55 11.80
C ILE A 82 -2.34 6.08 11.81
N LYS A 83 -3.17 6.69 10.96
CA LYS A 83 -4.58 6.34 10.79
C LYS A 83 -4.71 5.17 9.83
N CYS A 84 -5.13 4.02 10.33
CA CYS A 84 -5.26 2.80 9.56
C CYS A 84 -6.71 2.59 9.11
N HIS A 85 -6.91 2.23 7.85
CA HIS A 85 -8.21 2.05 7.21
C HIS A 85 -8.26 0.68 6.56
N GLU A 86 -9.24 -0.13 6.95
CA GLU A 86 -9.52 -1.41 6.31
C GLU A 86 -10.58 -1.22 5.24
N VAL A 87 -10.29 -1.67 4.02
CA VAL A 87 -11.23 -1.65 2.89
C VAL A 87 -11.92 -3.01 2.79
N PRO A 88 -13.24 -3.11 3.08
CA PRO A 88 -14.03 -4.32 2.85
C PRO A 88 -13.91 -4.77 1.39
N ASN A 89 -13.72 -6.07 1.17
CA ASN A 89 -13.57 -6.69 -0.16
C ASN A 89 -12.38 -6.16 -1.01
N GLY A 90 -11.54 -5.28 -0.45
CA GLY A 90 -10.33 -4.81 -1.10
C GLY A 90 -9.24 -5.88 -1.07
N GLY A 91 -8.50 -6.01 -2.18
CA GLY A 91 -7.29 -6.84 -2.25
C GLY A 91 -6.02 -5.99 -2.35
N HIS A 92 -4.88 -6.62 -2.66
CA HIS A 92 -3.58 -5.95 -2.74
C HIS A 92 -3.52 -4.78 -3.75
N LEU A 93 -4.27 -4.91 -4.84
CA LEU A 93 -4.29 -3.96 -5.95
C LEU A 93 -5.35 -2.86 -5.79
N LEU A 94 -5.75 -2.54 -4.55
CA LEU A 94 -6.83 -1.58 -4.25
C LEU A 94 -6.65 -0.20 -4.91
N ILE A 95 -5.41 0.22 -5.16
CA ILE A 95 -5.12 1.54 -5.77
C ILE A 95 -5.58 1.65 -7.22
N HIS A 96 -5.84 0.51 -7.87
CA HIS A 96 -6.28 0.45 -9.26
C HIS A 96 -7.81 0.39 -9.39
N ASP A 97 -8.54 0.31 -8.29
CA ASP A 97 -9.98 0.53 -8.29
C ASP A 97 -10.26 2.04 -8.27
N GLU A 98 -10.80 2.56 -9.37
CA GLU A 98 -11.09 3.99 -9.54
C GLU A 98 -12.01 4.53 -8.44
N LYS A 99 -13.00 3.76 -8.00
CA LYS A 99 -13.94 4.18 -6.96
C LYS A 99 -13.23 4.29 -5.62
N LEU A 100 -12.43 3.28 -5.26
CA LEU A 100 -11.65 3.32 -4.03
C LEU A 100 -10.64 4.47 -4.03
N CYS A 101 -9.96 4.70 -5.15
CA CYS A 101 -9.04 5.81 -5.31
C CYS A 101 -9.75 7.16 -5.11
N GLN A 102 -10.94 7.34 -5.71
CA GLN A 102 -11.75 8.54 -5.51
C GLN A 102 -12.17 8.73 -4.05
N ILE A 103 -12.61 7.67 -3.37
CA ILE A 103 -12.97 7.70 -1.94
C ILE A 103 -11.77 8.12 -1.09
N ILE A 104 -10.60 7.52 -1.31
CA ILE A 104 -9.36 7.85 -0.58
C ILE A 104 -8.99 9.32 -0.79
N LEU A 105 -9.00 9.80 -2.02
CA LEU A 105 -8.68 11.20 -2.34
C LEU A 105 -9.66 12.17 -1.71
N ARG A 106 -10.97 11.90 -1.76
CA ARG A 106 -11.97 12.74 -1.10
C ARG A 106 -11.79 12.75 0.41
N SER A 107 -11.49 11.60 1.02
CA SER A 107 -11.21 11.54 2.45
C SER A 107 -9.97 12.38 2.84
N LEU A 108 -8.90 12.29 2.06
CA LEU A 108 -7.66 13.03 2.31
C LEU A 108 -7.79 14.54 2.05
N LEU A 109 -8.46 14.94 0.96
CA LEU A 109 -8.51 16.34 0.52
C LEU A 109 -9.70 17.12 1.10
N LEU A 110 -10.83 16.45 1.29
CA LEU A 110 -12.08 17.07 1.74
C LEU A 110 -12.45 16.72 3.18
N GLY A 111 -11.73 15.77 3.81
CA GLY A 111 -12.03 15.31 5.17
C GLY A 111 -13.31 14.47 5.25
N GLU A 112 -13.79 13.94 4.11
CA GLU A 112 -14.96 13.07 4.08
C GLU A 112 -14.65 11.73 4.78
N ASN A 113 -15.63 11.20 5.51
CA ASN A 113 -15.52 9.85 6.06
C ASN A 113 -15.61 8.85 4.91
N PRO A 114 -14.60 7.97 4.73
CA PRO A 114 -14.61 7.04 3.62
C PRO A 114 -15.72 6.00 3.85
N CYS A 115 -16.60 5.86 2.86
CA CYS A 115 -17.60 4.79 2.81
C CYS A 115 -17.17 3.79 1.75
N PHE A 116 -17.02 2.53 2.15
CA PHE A 116 -16.56 1.44 1.29
C PHE A 116 -17.66 0.40 1.01
N GLU A 117 -18.93 0.80 1.18
CA GLU A 117 -20.11 -0.02 0.84
C GLU A 117 -20.31 -0.15 -0.67
#